data_AF-A0A960M8F1-F1
#
_entry.id   AF-A0A960M8F1-F1
#
_cell.length_a   1.000
_cell.length_b   1.000
_cell.length_c   1.000
_cell.angle_alpha   90.00
_cell.angle_beta   90.00
_cell.angle_gamma   90.00
#
_symmetry.space_group_name_H-M   'P 1'
#
loop_
_entity.id
_entity.type
_entity.pdbx_description
1 polymer ?
#
loop_
_entity_poly.entity_id
_entity_poly.type
_entity_poly.pdbx_seq_one_letter_code
_entity_poly.pdbx_strand_id
1 'polypeptide(L)'
;MMKFVKAEAFEKQLDESLPEHPSPLYGVALEDPFERQFVIERLIQQIGGEAHWMRSSETSLATFIEELDSPSLFASKRVLIYDEVEKIKKGESIETRLTDLPDGMHVICGGSEIGFYEPLKKEMVFLDLSQEKPWERTNRLKRWLLQEVKRGGKTMSADAAAYLSEFCSTNFEALIQEVQKLITYVGDAPEIDLQAVRAIATLQVSQKGWQLSEAMIWGGDIHFPTLHRLDGQELYSFLGQLRYQLQLGLVIASCMKRKEEQQLLQEYPKLPQKSLDRYKRLAETLSVDYFKEGLKDLFELELQSRMKVADLPLLFDRFIGGLILKQLKKSALDNAKVFGIRRS
;
A
#
# COMPACT_ATOMS: atom_id res chain seq x y z
N MET A 1 10.63 19.36 -23.89
CA MET A 1 9.31 18.75 -24.25
C MET A 1 9.39 17.27 -23.95
N MET A 2 9.04 16.82 -22.74
CA MET A 2 8.99 15.36 -22.46
C MET A 2 8.27 15.11 -21.13
N LYS A 3 6.96 14.86 -21.23
CA LYS A 3 6.17 14.29 -20.13
C LYS A 3 6.08 12.78 -20.33
N PHE A 4 6.49 12.03 -19.33
CA PHE A 4 6.44 10.58 -19.31
C PHE A 4 5.34 10.12 -18.36
N VAL A 5 4.45 9.28 -18.87
CA VAL A 5 3.41 8.61 -18.07
C VAL A 5 3.71 7.12 -17.84
N LYS A 6 4.92 6.69 -18.23
CA LYS A 6 5.43 5.33 -18.08
C LYS A 6 6.87 5.40 -17.62
N ALA A 7 7.18 4.72 -16.50
CA ALA A 7 8.53 4.69 -15.95
C ALA A 7 9.56 4.14 -16.94
N GLU A 8 9.23 3.13 -17.76
CA GLU A 8 10.21 2.53 -18.67
C GLU A 8 10.64 3.48 -19.79
N ALA A 9 9.71 4.32 -20.27
CA ALA A 9 10.02 5.32 -21.28
C ALA A 9 10.89 6.43 -20.71
N PHE A 10 10.65 6.79 -19.43
CA PHE A 10 11.48 7.72 -18.69
C PHE A 10 12.88 7.16 -18.47
N GLU A 11 13.02 5.96 -17.87
CA GLU A 11 14.32 5.31 -17.66
C GLU A 11 15.12 5.14 -18.95
N LYS A 12 14.46 4.72 -20.05
CA LYS A 12 15.13 4.63 -21.34
C LYS A 12 15.67 5.97 -21.83
N GLN A 13 14.88 7.04 -21.69
CA GLN A 13 15.33 8.40 -22.05
C GLN A 13 16.52 8.83 -21.20
N LEU A 14 16.48 8.53 -19.90
CA LEU A 14 17.56 8.82 -18.96
C LEU A 14 18.85 8.10 -19.40
N ASP A 15 18.77 6.80 -19.69
CA ASP A 15 19.91 6.00 -20.15
C ASP A 15 20.49 6.51 -21.49
N GLU A 16 19.64 6.99 -22.39
CA GLU A 16 20.06 7.50 -23.71
C GLU A 16 20.59 8.95 -23.67
N SER A 17 20.13 9.80 -22.75
CA SER A 17 20.37 11.26 -22.78
C SER A 17 21.31 11.79 -21.70
N LEU A 18 21.32 11.18 -20.51
CA LEU A 18 22.10 11.66 -19.36
C LEU A 18 23.62 11.58 -19.49
N PRO A 19 24.22 10.58 -20.18
CA PRO A 19 25.68 10.46 -20.20
C PRO A 19 26.40 11.68 -20.80
N GLU A 20 25.76 12.39 -21.73
CA GLU A 20 26.37 13.54 -22.42
C GLU A 20 25.76 14.88 -22.02
N HIS A 21 24.43 14.96 -21.82
CA HIS A 21 23.73 16.23 -21.59
C HIS A 21 22.56 16.09 -20.60
N PRO A 22 22.80 16.09 -19.28
CA PRO A 22 21.73 16.09 -18.30
C PRO A 22 20.87 17.35 -18.42
N SER A 23 19.55 17.19 -18.40
CA SER A 23 18.60 18.31 -18.30
C SER A 23 18.83 19.08 -17.00
N PRO A 24 18.69 20.42 -17.00
CA PRO A 24 18.81 21.22 -15.78
C PRO A 24 17.60 21.06 -14.84
N LEU A 25 16.46 20.55 -15.32
CA LEU A 25 15.22 20.52 -14.55
C LEU A 25 14.44 19.21 -14.75
N TYR A 26 14.19 18.52 -13.64
CA TYR A 26 13.38 17.32 -13.58
C TYR A 26 12.17 17.49 -12.65
N GLY A 27 11.09 16.80 -12.97
CA GLY A 27 9.94 16.64 -12.10
C GLY A 27 9.59 15.17 -11.93
N VAL A 28 9.24 14.76 -10.71
CA VAL A 28 8.78 13.41 -10.37
C VAL A 28 7.48 13.51 -9.58
N ALA A 29 6.35 13.25 -10.24
CA ALA A 29 5.04 13.18 -9.60
C ALA A 29 4.67 11.71 -9.33
N LEU A 30 4.65 11.31 -8.06
CA LEU A 30 4.37 9.94 -7.61
C LEU A 30 3.77 9.96 -6.21
N GLU A 31 2.64 9.29 -6.02
CA GLU A 31 1.86 9.29 -4.77
C GLU A 31 2.62 8.68 -3.58
N ASP A 32 3.32 7.56 -3.79
CA ASP A 32 4.10 6.87 -2.77
C ASP A 32 5.43 7.60 -2.51
N PRO A 33 5.67 8.14 -1.29
CA PRO A 33 6.88 8.93 -1.00
C PRO A 33 8.17 8.12 -1.11
N PHE A 34 8.15 6.85 -0.72
CA PHE A 34 9.33 5.99 -0.75
C PHE A 34 9.71 5.68 -2.20
N GLU A 35 8.74 5.34 -3.03
CA GLU A 35 8.93 5.10 -4.45
C GLU A 35 9.40 6.36 -5.18
N ARG A 36 8.87 7.53 -4.82
CA ARG A 36 9.34 8.82 -5.33
C ARG A 36 10.79 9.07 -4.97
N GLN A 37 11.16 8.91 -3.70
CA GLN A 37 12.52 9.05 -3.24
C GLN A 37 13.47 8.11 -4.00
N PHE A 38 13.09 6.85 -4.18
CA PHE A 38 13.87 5.87 -4.93
C PHE A 38 14.15 6.31 -6.38
N VAL A 39 13.15 6.87 -7.07
CA VAL A 39 13.33 7.41 -8.43
C VAL A 39 14.27 8.62 -8.43
N ILE A 40 14.11 9.54 -7.46
CA ILE A 40 14.96 10.73 -7.33
C ILE A 40 16.41 10.34 -7.03
N GLU A 41 16.65 9.36 -6.15
CA GLU A 41 17.99 8.87 -5.85
C GLU A 41 18.69 8.28 -7.09
N ARG A 42 17.95 7.57 -7.94
CA ARG A 42 18.49 7.10 -9.23
C ARG A 42 18.84 8.26 -10.16
N LEU A 43 17.99 9.30 -10.24
CA LEU A 43 18.30 10.51 -11.00
C LEU A 43 19.57 11.18 -10.50
N ILE A 44 19.72 11.33 -9.19
CA ILE A 44 20.93 11.89 -8.56
C ILE A 44 22.17 11.09 -8.97
N GLN A 45 22.10 9.75 -8.87
CA GLN A 45 23.21 8.87 -9.26
C GLN A 45 23.61 9.02 -10.73
N GLN A 46 22.64 9.21 -11.63
CA GLN A 46 22.90 9.36 -13.06
C GLN A 46 23.39 10.76 -13.45
N ILE A 47 22.86 11.83 -12.83
CA ILE A 47 23.33 13.21 -13.08
C ILE A 47 24.76 13.39 -12.56
N GLY A 48 25.02 12.84 -11.37
CA GLY A 48 26.27 12.99 -10.63
C GLY A 48 26.47 14.39 -10.04
N GLY A 49 27.32 14.49 -9.02
CA GLY A 49 27.64 15.75 -8.35
C GLY A 49 27.17 15.80 -6.90
N GLU A 50 27.21 16.99 -6.32
CA GLU A 50 26.82 17.24 -4.94
C GLU A 50 25.31 17.43 -4.84
N ALA A 51 24.63 16.53 -4.12
CA ALA A 51 23.17 16.56 -3.95
C ALA A 51 22.78 17.19 -2.61
N HIS A 52 21.80 18.09 -2.64
CA HIS A 52 21.23 18.72 -1.44
C HIS A 52 19.71 18.58 -1.44
N TRP A 53 19.16 18.01 -0.37
CA TRP A 53 17.73 17.72 -0.26
C TRP A 53 17.02 18.71 0.64
N MET A 54 15.91 19.26 0.15
CA MET A 54 15.02 20.15 0.89
C MET A 54 13.58 19.64 0.74
N ARG A 55 12.78 19.72 1.81
CA ARG A 55 11.35 19.37 1.79
C ARG A 55 10.53 20.62 2.01
N SER A 56 9.43 20.78 1.26
CA SER A 56 8.54 21.94 1.41
C SER A 56 7.84 21.98 2.79
N SER A 57 7.69 20.83 3.45
CA SER A 57 7.19 20.75 4.82
C SER A 57 8.15 21.32 5.87
N GLU A 58 9.45 21.29 5.60
CA GLU A 58 10.51 21.68 6.54
C GLU A 58 11.11 23.05 6.16
N THR A 59 11.13 23.38 4.87
CA THR A 59 11.80 24.57 4.33
C THR A 59 10.89 25.40 3.45
N SER A 60 10.95 26.72 3.60
CA SER A 60 10.13 27.64 2.82
C SER A 60 10.57 27.73 1.36
N LEU A 61 9.63 28.07 0.48
CA LEU A 61 9.94 28.33 -0.93
C LEU A 61 10.98 29.45 -1.12
N ALA A 62 10.95 30.49 -0.29
CA ALA A 62 11.91 31.58 -0.37
C ALA A 62 13.35 31.08 -0.12
N THR A 63 13.54 30.25 0.90
CA THR A 63 14.84 29.65 1.23
C THR A 63 15.33 28.73 0.10
N PHE A 64 14.42 27.97 -0.52
CA PHE A 64 14.78 27.16 -1.70
C PHE A 64 15.23 28.03 -2.88
N ILE A 65 14.55 29.15 -3.14
CA ILE A 65 14.93 30.09 -4.20
C ILE A 65 16.31 30.71 -3.92
N GLU A 66 16.60 31.10 -2.68
CA GLU A 66 17.92 31.60 -2.27
C GLU A 66 19.02 30.54 -2.48
N GLU A 67 18.70 29.27 -2.21
CA GLU A 67 19.66 28.17 -2.36
C GLU A 67 20.05 27.91 -3.83
N LEU A 68 19.17 28.23 -4.79
CA LEU A 68 19.46 28.15 -6.23
C LEU A 68 20.58 29.11 -6.67
N ASP A 69 20.80 30.20 -5.93
CA ASP A 69 21.86 31.18 -6.20
C ASP A 69 23.19 30.83 -5.51
N SER A 70 23.19 29.80 -4.67
CA SER A 70 24.39 29.38 -3.92
C SER A 70 25.27 28.47 -4.79
N PRO A 71 26.50 28.90 -5.16
CA PRO A 71 27.39 28.07 -5.97
C PRO A 71 27.99 26.93 -5.13
N SER A 72 28.26 25.78 -5.76
CA SER A 72 29.14 24.78 -5.13
C SER A 72 30.59 25.26 -5.20
N LEU A 73 31.32 25.12 -4.10
CA LEU A 73 32.75 25.48 -4.03
C LEU A 73 33.66 24.39 -4.62
N PHE A 74 33.16 23.15 -4.74
CA PHE A 74 33.99 21.98 -5.01
C PHE A 74 33.47 21.08 -6.14
N ALA A 75 32.20 21.19 -6.52
CA ALA A 75 31.59 20.36 -7.53
C ALA A 75 31.27 21.14 -8.81
N SER A 76 31.62 20.56 -9.97
CA SER A 76 31.23 21.09 -11.28
C SER A 76 29.74 20.89 -11.60
N LYS A 77 29.06 20.04 -10.83
CA LYS A 77 27.63 19.77 -10.92
C LYS A 77 27.03 19.77 -9.52
N ARG A 78 25.90 20.44 -9.36
CA ARG A 78 25.11 20.50 -8.12
C ARG A 78 23.69 20.05 -8.42
N VAL A 79 23.13 19.22 -7.56
CA VAL A 79 21.75 18.74 -7.67
C VAL A 79 20.96 19.22 -6.46
N LEU A 80 20.01 20.14 -6.67
CA LEU A 80 19.11 20.61 -5.63
C LEU A 80 17.77 19.90 -5.75
N ILE A 81 17.35 19.24 -4.68
CA ILE A 81 16.08 18.52 -4.63
C ILE A 81 15.11 19.31 -3.77
N TYR A 82 13.91 19.53 -4.31
CA TYR A 82 12.79 20.09 -3.55
C TYR A 82 11.61 19.14 -3.63
N ASP A 83 11.40 18.41 -2.55
CA ASP A 83 10.36 17.38 -2.44
C ASP A 83 9.15 17.88 -1.64
N GLU A 84 8.03 17.17 -1.75
CA GLU A 84 6.73 17.52 -1.14
C GLU A 84 6.18 18.87 -1.64
N VAL A 85 6.28 19.12 -2.96
CA VAL A 85 5.89 20.39 -3.58
C VAL A 85 4.39 20.54 -3.86
N GLU A 86 3.53 19.65 -3.34
CA GLU A 86 2.09 19.62 -3.67
C GLU A 86 1.37 20.92 -3.30
N LYS A 87 1.86 21.59 -2.24
CA LYS A 87 1.27 22.83 -1.74
C LYS A 87 1.65 24.06 -2.56
N ILE A 88 2.67 23.94 -3.41
CA ILE A 88 3.21 25.05 -4.19
C ILE A 88 2.32 25.29 -5.40
N LYS A 89 1.74 26.49 -5.44
CA LYS A 89 0.77 26.83 -6.48
C LYS A 89 1.46 27.55 -7.63
N LYS A 90 0.80 27.50 -8.78
CA LYS A 90 1.19 28.29 -9.95
C LYS A 90 1.21 29.78 -9.61
N GLY A 91 2.28 30.47 -10.00
CA GLY A 91 2.47 31.91 -9.84
C GLY A 91 3.28 32.34 -8.62
N GLU A 92 3.81 31.41 -7.81
CA GLU A 92 4.61 31.70 -6.61
C GLU A 92 6.09 32.06 -6.90
N SER A 93 6.37 32.69 -8.05
CA SER A 93 7.72 33.13 -8.52
C SER A 93 8.75 32.03 -8.81
N ILE A 94 8.48 30.80 -8.41
CA ILE A 94 9.36 29.65 -8.64
C ILE A 94 9.57 29.37 -10.14
N GLU A 95 8.56 29.56 -10.98
CA GLU A 95 8.65 29.21 -12.39
C GLU A 95 9.71 30.05 -13.13
N THR A 96 9.73 31.36 -12.85
CA THR A 96 10.72 32.27 -13.43
C THR A 96 12.14 31.86 -13.04
N ARG A 97 12.34 31.44 -11.78
CA ARG A 97 13.67 31.05 -11.31
C ARG A 97 14.12 29.72 -11.89
N LEU A 98 13.20 28.77 -12.10
CA LEU A 98 13.49 27.45 -12.68
C LEU A 98 13.72 27.48 -14.20
N THR A 99 13.30 28.55 -14.89
CA THR A 99 13.62 28.73 -16.32
C THR A 99 15.05 29.23 -16.59
N ASP A 100 15.71 29.79 -15.58
CA ASP A 100 17.04 30.41 -15.71
C ASP A 100 17.98 29.89 -14.61
N LEU A 101 18.40 28.63 -14.75
CA LEU A 101 19.27 27.97 -13.77
C LEU A 101 20.76 28.23 -14.07
N PRO A 102 21.60 28.43 -13.05
CA PRO A 102 23.04 28.57 -13.25
C PRO A 102 23.65 27.34 -13.92
N ASP A 103 24.75 27.54 -14.67
CA ASP A 103 25.48 26.44 -15.30
C ASP A 103 25.93 25.41 -14.26
N GLY A 104 25.69 24.12 -14.54
CA GLY A 104 26.00 23.02 -13.63
C GLY A 104 25.00 22.83 -12.47
N MET A 105 23.98 23.69 -12.35
CA MET A 105 22.86 23.46 -11.43
C MET A 105 21.80 22.57 -12.07
N HIS A 106 21.42 21.51 -11.36
CA HIS A 106 20.31 20.64 -11.69
C HIS A 106 19.28 20.70 -10.58
N VAL A 107 18.01 20.78 -10.93
CA VAL A 107 16.91 20.80 -9.97
C VAL A 107 16.00 19.60 -10.18
N ILE A 108 15.60 18.95 -9.09
CA ILE A 108 14.61 17.87 -9.09
C ILE A 108 13.45 18.28 -8.18
N CYS A 109 12.26 18.45 -8.75
CA CYS A 109 11.04 18.70 -7.99
C CYS A 109 10.28 17.39 -7.78
N GLY A 110 9.93 17.06 -6.53
CA GLY A 110 9.19 15.87 -6.16
C GLY A 110 7.87 16.19 -5.44
N GLY A 111 6.81 15.44 -5.76
CA GLY A 111 5.57 15.47 -4.99
C GLY A 111 4.59 14.39 -5.45
N SER A 112 3.43 14.27 -4.81
CA SER A 112 2.30 13.51 -5.37
C SER A 112 1.68 14.23 -6.57
N GLU A 113 1.81 15.56 -6.62
CA GLU A 113 1.48 16.42 -7.75
C GLU A 113 2.47 17.60 -7.85
N ILE A 114 2.66 18.13 -9.07
CA ILE A 114 3.51 19.30 -9.33
C ILE A 114 2.66 20.36 -10.05
N GLY A 115 2.05 21.26 -9.29
CA GLY A 115 1.08 22.24 -9.79
C GLY A 115 1.64 23.29 -10.77
N PHE A 116 2.95 23.47 -10.81
CA PHE A 116 3.66 24.45 -11.64
C PHE A 116 4.39 23.81 -12.85
N TYR A 117 4.05 22.57 -13.22
CA TYR A 117 4.61 21.93 -14.42
C TYR A 117 4.23 22.64 -15.74
N GLU A 118 2.97 23.08 -15.90
CA GLU A 118 2.47 23.61 -17.18
C GLU A 118 3.28 24.80 -17.74
N PRO A 119 3.68 25.80 -16.92
CA PRO A 119 4.61 26.85 -17.35
C PRO A 119 6.00 26.34 -17.77
N LEU A 120 6.48 25.27 -17.14
CA LEU A 120 7.85 24.74 -17.27
C LEU A 120 7.96 23.55 -18.24
N LYS A 121 6.91 23.25 -19.00
CA LYS A 121 6.83 22.04 -19.85
C LYS A 121 7.89 21.96 -20.96
N LYS A 122 8.54 23.08 -21.30
CA LYS A 122 9.58 23.08 -22.34
C LYS A 122 10.94 22.72 -21.74
N GLU A 123 11.18 23.17 -20.51
CA GLU A 123 12.41 23.15 -19.75
C GLU A 123 12.52 21.88 -18.88
N MET A 124 11.40 21.40 -18.34
CA MET A 124 11.32 20.27 -17.42
C MET A 124 11.17 18.92 -18.15
N VAL A 125 11.97 17.95 -17.74
CA VAL A 125 11.76 16.52 -18.03
C VAL A 125 10.92 15.92 -16.90
N PHE A 126 9.67 15.53 -17.20
CA PHE A 126 8.67 15.24 -16.16
C PHE A 126 8.21 13.78 -16.21
N LEU A 127 8.40 13.04 -15.12
CA LEU A 127 7.74 11.75 -14.88
C LEU A 127 6.47 11.99 -14.07
N ASP A 128 5.32 11.66 -14.65
CA ASP A 128 4.01 11.78 -14.03
C ASP A 128 3.33 10.41 -13.90
N LEU A 129 3.41 9.86 -12.70
CA LEU A 129 2.71 8.63 -12.28
C LEU A 129 1.60 8.95 -11.26
N SER A 130 1.22 10.22 -11.08
CA SER A 130 0.19 10.65 -10.12
C SER A 130 -1.21 10.09 -10.42
N GLN A 131 -1.46 9.75 -11.69
CA GLN A 131 -2.74 9.19 -12.17
C GLN A 131 -2.64 7.70 -12.49
N GLU A 132 -1.57 7.02 -12.07
CA GLU A 132 -1.38 5.60 -12.33
C GLU A 132 -2.44 4.77 -11.61
N LYS A 133 -3.12 3.91 -12.36
CA LYS A 133 -4.18 3.08 -11.77
C LYS A 133 -3.58 1.89 -11.02
N PRO A 134 -4.27 1.31 -10.01
CA PRO A 134 -3.71 0.23 -9.20
C PRO A 134 -3.19 -0.98 -10.01
N TRP A 135 -3.88 -1.38 -11.07
CA TRP A 135 -3.43 -2.49 -11.92
C TRP A 135 -2.25 -2.12 -12.83
N GLU A 136 -2.12 -0.85 -13.22
CA GLU A 136 -0.97 -0.35 -13.99
C GLU A 136 0.27 -0.37 -13.10
N ARG A 137 0.13 0.12 -11.86
CA ARG A 137 1.17 0.03 -10.83
C ARG A 137 1.62 -1.40 -10.59
N THR A 138 0.70 -2.34 -10.33
CA THR A 138 1.06 -3.76 -10.13
C THR A 138 1.85 -4.32 -11.32
N ASN A 139 1.44 -4.03 -12.55
CA ASN A 139 2.14 -4.49 -13.75
C ASN A 139 3.52 -3.83 -13.91
N ARG A 140 3.67 -2.56 -13.55
CA ARG A 140 4.95 -1.84 -13.55
C ARG A 140 5.91 -2.41 -12.50
N LEU A 141 5.45 -2.61 -11.27
CA LEU A 141 6.26 -3.20 -10.20
C LEU A 141 6.69 -4.64 -10.54
N LYS A 142 5.82 -5.43 -11.16
CA LYS A 142 6.19 -6.77 -11.66
C LYS A 142 7.28 -6.71 -12.74
N ARG A 143 7.21 -5.73 -13.66
CA ARG A 143 8.25 -5.54 -14.68
C ARG A 143 9.57 -5.09 -14.07
N TRP A 144 9.52 -4.13 -13.14
CA TRP A 144 10.67 -3.67 -12.37
C TRP A 144 11.32 -4.84 -11.61
N LEU A 145 10.54 -5.69 -10.94
CA LEU A 145 11.04 -6.88 -10.24
C LEU A 145 11.89 -7.77 -11.15
N LEU A 146 11.38 -8.10 -12.34
CA LEU A 146 12.09 -8.94 -13.30
C LEU A 146 13.38 -8.26 -13.83
N GLN A 147 13.36 -6.94 -13.98
CA GLN A 147 14.54 -6.17 -14.38
C GLN A 147 15.60 -6.15 -13.27
N GLU A 148 15.20 -5.98 -12.01
CA GLU A 148 16.13 -6.01 -10.87
C GLU A 148 16.77 -7.39 -10.68
N VAL A 149 15.98 -8.46 -10.79
CA VAL A 149 16.50 -9.84 -10.80
C VAL A 149 17.54 -10.01 -11.91
N LYS A 150 17.25 -9.50 -13.11
CA LYS A 150 18.19 -9.53 -14.23
C LYS A 150 19.44 -8.68 -13.97
N ARG A 151 19.32 -7.50 -13.35
CA ARG A 151 20.46 -6.67 -12.93
C ARG A 151 21.35 -7.37 -11.90
N GLY A 152 20.76 -8.19 -11.03
CA GLY A 152 21.47 -9.11 -10.15
C GLY A 152 22.10 -10.33 -10.84
N GLY A 153 22.01 -10.43 -12.17
CA GLY A 153 22.57 -11.55 -12.95
C GLY A 153 21.77 -12.85 -12.83
N LYS A 154 20.50 -12.78 -12.41
CA LYS A 154 19.64 -13.94 -12.17
C LYS A 154 18.40 -13.91 -13.09
N THR A 155 17.74 -15.05 -13.22
CA THR A 155 16.37 -15.17 -13.77
C THR A 155 15.38 -15.50 -12.66
N MET A 156 14.08 -15.34 -12.93
CA MET A 156 13.01 -15.69 -11.98
C MET A 156 11.93 -16.47 -12.71
N SER A 157 11.47 -17.57 -12.11
CA SER A 157 10.39 -18.37 -12.69
C SER A 157 9.06 -17.60 -12.69
N ALA A 158 8.16 -17.93 -13.62
CA ALA A 158 6.87 -17.25 -13.73
C ALA A 158 6.03 -17.37 -12.45
N ASP A 159 6.06 -18.55 -11.81
CA ASP A 159 5.34 -18.82 -10.57
C ASP A 159 5.95 -18.05 -9.39
N ALA A 160 7.28 -17.95 -9.32
CA ALA A 160 7.97 -17.14 -8.30
C ALA A 160 7.62 -15.66 -8.44
N ALA A 161 7.62 -15.13 -9.67
CA ALA A 161 7.28 -13.73 -9.93
C ALA A 161 5.80 -13.43 -9.64
N ALA A 162 4.89 -14.33 -10.00
CA ALA A 162 3.47 -14.21 -9.67
C ALA A 162 3.25 -14.23 -8.16
N TYR A 163 3.87 -15.19 -7.48
CA TYR A 163 3.80 -15.33 -6.03
C TYR A 163 4.39 -14.11 -5.31
N LEU A 164 5.55 -13.59 -5.71
CA LEU A 164 6.09 -12.39 -5.04
C LEU A 164 5.24 -11.14 -5.33
N SER A 165 4.75 -10.98 -6.56
CA SER A 165 3.93 -9.82 -6.95
C SER A 165 2.60 -9.77 -6.20
N GLU A 166 1.95 -10.90 -5.95
CA GLU A 166 0.67 -10.94 -5.23
C GLU A 166 0.79 -10.35 -3.81
N PHE A 167 1.92 -10.56 -3.15
CA PHE A 167 2.12 -10.18 -1.74
C PHE A 167 2.82 -8.82 -1.58
N CYS A 168 3.62 -8.41 -2.57
CA CYS A 168 4.36 -7.14 -2.52
C CYS A 168 3.73 -6.02 -3.37
N SER A 169 2.67 -6.29 -4.16
CA SER A 169 2.08 -5.36 -5.14
C SER A 169 1.71 -3.98 -4.59
N THR A 170 1.51 -3.84 -3.29
CA THR A 170 1.17 -2.57 -2.64
C THR A 170 2.35 -1.88 -1.98
N ASN A 171 3.37 -2.62 -1.53
CA ASN A 171 4.50 -2.05 -0.78
C ASN A 171 5.80 -2.21 -1.58
N PHE A 172 6.26 -1.11 -2.18
CA PHE A 172 7.46 -1.08 -3.00
C PHE A 172 8.75 -1.29 -2.19
N GLU A 173 8.83 -0.74 -0.98
CA GLU A 173 9.96 -0.96 -0.08
C GLU A 173 10.14 -2.44 0.25
N ALA A 174 9.03 -3.12 0.62
CA ALA A 174 9.06 -4.55 0.88
C ALA A 174 9.49 -5.34 -0.37
N LEU A 175 9.03 -4.94 -1.56
CA LEU A 175 9.44 -5.59 -2.80
C LEU A 175 10.96 -5.49 -3.04
N ILE A 176 11.55 -4.31 -2.80
CA ILE A 176 13.01 -4.11 -2.91
C ILE A 176 13.76 -5.03 -1.95
N GLN A 177 13.34 -5.04 -0.68
CA GLN A 177 14.01 -5.85 0.34
C GLN A 177 13.93 -7.34 0.01
N GLU A 178 12.74 -7.83 -0.39
CA GLU A 178 12.55 -9.24 -0.71
C GLU A 178 13.30 -9.68 -1.97
N VAL A 179 13.36 -8.85 -3.02
CA VAL A 179 14.15 -9.21 -4.21
C VAL A 179 15.65 -9.24 -3.91
N GLN A 180 16.17 -8.29 -3.13
CA GLN A 180 17.59 -8.28 -2.73
C GLN A 180 17.95 -9.49 -1.86
N LYS A 181 17.07 -9.86 -0.92
CA LYS A 181 17.21 -11.08 -0.11
C LYS A 181 17.25 -12.32 -1.00
N LEU A 182 16.34 -12.43 -1.97
CA LEU A 182 16.27 -13.59 -2.86
C LEU A 182 17.51 -13.71 -3.74
N ILE A 183 17.97 -12.61 -4.36
CA ILE A 183 19.21 -12.59 -5.15
C ILE A 183 20.40 -13.05 -4.31
N THR A 184 20.48 -12.61 -3.05
CA THR A 184 21.55 -13.00 -2.14
C THR A 184 21.44 -14.46 -1.70
N TYR A 185 20.22 -14.91 -1.38
CA TYR A 185 19.95 -16.26 -0.88
C TYR A 185 20.28 -17.36 -1.88
N VAL A 186 19.95 -17.15 -3.16
CA VAL A 186 20.21 -18.16 -4.21
C VAL A 186 21.69 -18.31 -4.55
N GLY A 187 22.55 -17.39 -4.10
CA GLY A 187 24.00 -17.47 -4.28
C GLY A 187 24.37 -17.61 -5.75
N ASP A 188 25.02 -18.70 -6.13
CA ASP A 188 25.45 -18.96 -7.52
C ASP A 188 24.34 -19.53 -8.41
N ALA A 189 23.22 -20.00 -7.85
CA ALA A 189 22.14 -20.57 -8.65
C ALA A 189 21.61 -19.51 -9.65
N PRO A 190 21.40 -19.86 -10.93
CA PRO A 190 21.08 -18.89 -11.97
C PRO A 190 19.63 -18.39 -11.92
N GLU A 191 18.73 -19.13 -11.27
CA GLU A 191 17.30 -18.88 -11.24
C GLU A 191 16.76 -18.80 -9.81
N ILE A 192 15.87 -17.84 -9.58
CA ILE A 192 15.02 -17.74 -8.39
C ILE A 192 13.71 -18.46 -8.69
N ASP A 193 13.53 -19.64 -8.11
CA ASP A 193 12.33 -20.45 -8.26
C ASP A 193 11.32 -20.23 -7.10
N LEU A 194 10.16 -20.90 -7.18
CA LEU A 194 9.12 -20.76 -6.16
C LEU A 194 9.56 -21.31 -4.80
N GLN A 195 10.46 -22.31 -4.78
CA GLN A 195 10.96 -22.88 -3.53
C GLN A 195 11.84 -21.87 -2.79
N ALA A 196 12.74 -21.19 -3.51
CA ALA A 196 13.56 -20.11 -2.96
C ALA A 196 12.70 -18.98 -2.40
N VAL A 197 11.67 -18.54 -3.14
CA VAL A 197 10.74 -17.52 -2.64
C VAL A 197 10.07 -17.97 -1.34
N ARG A 198 9.52 -19.18 -1.29
CA ARG A 198 8.86 -19.70 -0.08
C ARG A 198 9.81 -19.91 1.11
N ALA A 199 11.10 -20.14 0.85
CA ALA A 199 12.07 -20.40 1.90
C ALA A 199 12.49 -19.14 2.67
N ILE A 200 12.61 -17.99 2.00
CA ILE A 200 13.19 -16.78 2.59
C ILE A 200 12.29 -15.55 2.52
N ALA A 201 11.30 -15.53 1.63
CA ALA A 201 10.43 -14.37 1.52
C ALA A 201 9.42 -14.35 2.67
N THR A 202 9.50 -13.32 3.50
CA THR A 202 8.53 -13.13 4.58
C THR A 202 7.35 -12.38 3.98
N LEU A 203 6.42 -13.13 3.41
CA LEU A 203 5.28 -12.55 2.75
C LEU A 203 4.27 -12.05 3.78
N GLN A 204 4.41 -10.79 4.17
CA GLN A 204 3.42 -10.11 4.99
C GLN A 204 2.23 -9.73 4.10
N VAL A 205 1.21 -10.59 4.06
CA VAL A 205 -0.11 -10.14 3.58
C VAL A 205 -0.60 -9.11 4.58
N SER A 206 -0.41 -7.83 4.26
CA SER A 206 -1.06 -6.72 4.94
C SER A 206 -2.51 -6.68 4.48
N GLN A 207 -3.40 -7.44 5.13
CA GLN A 207 -4.82 -7.17 5.01
C GLN A 207 -5.09 -5.84 5.73
N LYS A 208 -5.71 -4.87 5.05
CA LYS A 208 -6.19 -3.66 5.74
C LYS A 208 -7.17 -4.09 6.84
N GLY A 209 -7.21 -3.37 7.97
CA GLY A 209 -8.09 -3.74 9.09
C GLY A 209 -9.55 -4.00 8.68
N TRP A 210 -10.06 -3.26 7.70
CA TRP A 210 -11.39 -3.52 7.16
C TRP A 210 -11.54 -4.92 6.54
N GLN A 211 -10.62 -5.32 5.65
CA GLN A 211 -10.64 -6.62 4.99
C GLN A 211 -10.49 -7.75 6.00
N LEU A 212 -9.66 -7.52 7.01
CA LEU A 212 -9.39 -8.49 8.08
C LEU A 212 -10.61 -8.68 8.99
N SER A 213 -11.23 -7.60 9.46
CA SER A 213 -12.47 -7.65 10.25
C SER A 213 -13.63 -8.27 9.47
N GLU A 214 -13.75 -7.97 8.18
CA GLU A 214 -14.73 -8.60 7.31
C GLU A 214 -14.50 -10.11 7.20
N ALA A 215 -13.27 -10.55 6.92
CA ALA A 215 -12.91 -11.96 6.79
C ALA A 215 -13.17 -12.75 8.09
N MET A 216 -12.87 -12.17 9.25
CA MET A 216 -13.14 -12.79 10.55
C MET A 216 -14.62 -13.06 10.80
N ILE A 217 -15.47 -12.07 10.55
CA ILE A 217 -16.88 -12.15 10.92
C ILE A 217 -17.66 -12.97 9.91
N TRP A 218 -17.38 -12.78 8.62
CA TRP A 218 -18.14 -13.35 7.50
C TRP A 218 -17.52 -14.62 6.93
N GLY A 219 -16.31 -14.98 7.33
CA GLY A 219 -15.55 -16.09 6.77
C GLY A 219 -14.75 -15.67 5.54
N GLY A 220 -13.50 -16.13 5.51
CA GLY A 220 -12.50 -15.85 4.48
C GLY A 220 -11.10 -16.16 5.00
N ASP A 221 -10.09 -16.01 4.15
CA ASP A 221 -8.71 -16.23 4.56
C ASP A 221 -8.23 -15.08 5.45
N ILE A 222 -7.89 -15.43 6.69
CA ILE A 222 -7.38 -14.49 7.69
C ILE A 222 -5.86 -14.55 7.64
N HIS A 223 -5.23 -13.46 7.22
CA HIS A 223 -3.77 -13.36 7.24
C HIS A 223 -3.37 -12.26 8.23
N PHE A 224 -2.88 -12.69 9.41
CA PHE A 224 -2.28 -11.79 10.38
C PHE A 224 -0.76 -11.84 10.28
N PRO A 225 -0.10 -10.74 9.89
CA PRO A 225 1.35 -10.67 10.06
C PRO A 225 1.76 -10.54 11.55
N THR A 226 0.88 -10.11 12.46
CA THR A 226 1.27 -9.69 13.83
C THR A 226 0.22 -9.92 14.93
N LEU A 227 -0.40 -11.11 15.07
CA LEU A 227 -1.21 -11.42 16.28
C LEU A 227 -0.39 -11.24 17.58
N HIS A 228 0.90 -11.58 17.54
CA HIS A 228 1.78 -11.55 18.69
C HIS A 228 2.30 -10.15 19.08
N ARG A 229 1.92 -9.09 18.35
CA ARG A 229 2.41 -7.72 18.57
C ARG A 229 1.31 -6.65 18.55
N LEU A 230 0.04 -7.05 18.69
CA LEU A 230 -1.07 -6.10 18.78
C LEU A 230 -0.83 -5.12 19.93
N ASP A 231 -0.55 -3.87 19.58
CA ASP A 231 -0.54 -2.80 20.56
C ASP A 231 -1.98 -2.30 20.82
N GLY A 232 -2.14 -1.47 21.85
CA GLY A 232 -3.44 -0.92 22.20
C GLY A 232 -4.05 -0.09 21.08
N GLN A 233 -3.25 0.71 20.37
CA GLN A 233 -3.75 1.62 19.33
C GLN A 233 -4.30 0.86 18.12
N GLU A 234 -3.58 -0.17 17.68
CA GLU A 234 -4.01 -1.09 16.62
C GLU A 234 -5.29 -1.83 17.02
N LEU A 235 -5.33 -2.41 18.23
CA LEU A 235 -6.50 -3.11 18.73
C LEU A 235 -7.73 -2.19 18.80
N TYR A 236 -7.61 -0.99 19.36
CA TYR A 236 -8.75 -0.08 19.50
C TYR A 236 -9.31 0.40 18.16
N SER A 237 -8.45 0.65 17.18
CA SER A 237 -8.88 0.94 15.81
C SER A 237 -9.64 -0.24 15.21
N PHE A 238 -9.17 -1.46 15.48
CA PHE A 238 -9.76 -2.69 14.97
C PHE A 238 -11.10 -3.05 15.62
N LEU A 239 -11.28 -2.79 16.93
CA LEU A 239 -12.54 -3.03 17.64
C LEU A 239 -13.72 -2.30 16.98
N GLY A 240 -13.51 -1.07 16.51
CA GLY A 240 -14.55 -0.32 15.80
C GLY A 240 -14.99 -1.01 14.51
N GLN A 241 -14.05 -1.58 13.77
CA GLN A 241 -14.29 -2.25 12.50
C GLN A 241 -14.98 -3.61 12.71
N LEU A 242 -14.54 -4.38 13.70
CA LEU A 242 -15.22 -5.63 14.13
C LEU A 242 -16.67 -5.36 14.56
N ARG A 243 -16.88 -4.30 15.34
CA ARG A 243 -18.22 -3.92 15.80
C ARG A 243 -19.13 -3.61 14.63
N TYR A 244 -18.64 -2.84 13.66
CA TYR A 244 -19.38 -2.53 12.44
C TYR A 244 -19.80 -3.82 11.72
N GLN A 245 -18.86 -4.75 11.48
CA GLN A 245 -19.16 -5.99 10.75
C GLN A 245 -20.19 -6.86 11.48
N LEU A 246 -20.08 -6.99 12.81
CA LEU A 246 -21.04 -7.73 13.62
C LEU A 246 -22.42 -7.05 13.66
N GLN A 247 -22.47 -5.72 13.77
CA GLN A 247 -23.73 -4.96 13.73
C GLN A 247 -24.41 -5.07 12.37
N LEU A 248 -23.64 -4.92 11.28
CA LEU A 248 -24.14 -5.10 9.92
C LEU A 248 -24.73 -6.51 9.76
N GLY A 249 -24.02 -7.54 10.23
CA GLY A 249 -24.52 -8.90 10.17
C GLY A 249 -25.75 -9.16 11.02
N LEU A 250 -25.83 -8.54 12.21
CA LEU A 250 -27.02 -8.61 13.05
C LEU A 250 -28.25 -8.00 12.35
N VAL A 251 -28.09 -6.82 11.74
CA VAL A 251 -29.17 -6.16 11.00
C VAL A 251 -29.60 -7.01 9.82
N ILE A 252 -28.65 -7.47 8.98
CA ILE A 252 -28.95 -8.34 7.84
C ILE A 252 -29.67 -9.61 8.29
N ALA A 253 -29.13 -10.35 9.27
CA ALA A 253 -29.75 -11.58 9.75
C ALA A 253 -31.16 -11.34 10.35
N SER A 254 -31.38 -10.20 11.00
CA SER A 254 -32.67 -9.85 11.59
C SER A 254 -33.72 -9.49 10.52
N CYS A 255 -33.35 -8.68 9.53
CA CYS A 255 -34.20 -8.34 8.40
C CYS A 255 -34.55 -9.58 7.57
N MET A 256 -33.57 -10.46 7.31
CA MET A 256 -33.80 -11.73 6.60
C MET A 256 -34.77 -12.63 7.38
N LYS A 257 -34.64 -12.73 8.70
CA LYS A 257 -35.55 -13.50 9.56
C LYS A 257 -36.98 -12.93 9.55
N ARG A 258 -37.14 -11.61 9.46
CA ARG A 258 -38.44 -10.92 9.42
C ARG A 258 -39.03 -10.75 8.02
N LYS A 259 -38.28 -11.10 6.97
CA LYS A 259 -38.61 -10.86 5.55
C LYS A 259 -38.79 -9.37 5.21
N GLU A 260 -38.02 -8.50 5.88
CA GLU A 260 -38.07 -7.03 5.77
C GLU A 260 -36.86 -6.49 4.99
N GLU A 261 -36.59 -7.05 3.81
CA GLU A 261 -35.40 -6.72 3.02
C GLU A 261 -35.35 -5.26 2.54
N GLN A 262 -36.51 -4.64 2.32
CA GLN A 262 -36.62 -3.26 1.85
C GLN A 262 -36.10 -2.23 2.87
N GLN A 263 -36.18 -2.52 4.18
CA GLN A 263 -35.66 -1.63 5.23
C GLN A 263 -34.13 -1.59 5.22
N LEU A 264 -33.49 -2.69 4.81
CA LEU A 264 -32.03 -2.80 4.82
C LEU A 264 -31.35 -1.88 3.79
N LEU A 265 -31.97 -1.73 2.62
CA LEU A 265 -31.50 -0.82 1.56
C LEU A 265 -31.68 0.66 1.95
N GLN A 266 -32.60 0.96 2.86
CA GLN A 266 -32.80 2.32 3.38
C GLN A 266 -31.78 2.67 4.46
N GLU A 267 -31.42 1.73 5.34
CA GLU A 267 -30.42 1.95 6.40
C GLU A 267 -28.98 1.95 5.86
N TYR A 268 -28.69 1.20 4.79
CA TYR A 268 -27.34 1.07 4.22
C TYR A 268 -27.28 1.35 2.70
N PRO A 269 -27.65 2.55 2.23
CA PRO A 269 -27.76 2.86 0.79
C PRO A 269 -26.43 2.86 0.03
N LYS A 270 -25.30 2.90 0.75
CA LYS A 270 -23.95 2.93 0.17
C LYS A 270 -23.27 1.56 0.10
N LEU A 271 -23.91 0.48 0.58
CA LEU A 271 -23.31 -0.85 0.54
C LEU A 271 -23.43 -1.44 -0.88
N PRO A 272 -22.32 -1.87 -1.52
CA PRO A 272 -22.39 -2.45 -2.87
C PRO A 272 -23.29 -3.69 -2.92
N GLN A 273 -24.16 -3.77 -3.93
CA GLN A 273 -25.14 -4.86 -4.08
C GLN A 273 -24.50 -6.25 -4.04
N LYS A 274 -23.34 -6.42 -4.71
CA LYS A 274 -22.59 -7.69 -4.73
C LYS A 274 -22.15 -8.15 -3.33
N SER A 275 -21.70 -7.22 -2.49
CA SER A 275 -21.32 -7.52 -1.10
C SER A 275 -22.55 -7.84 -0.27
N LEU A 276 -23.64 -7.11 -0.48
CA LEU A 276 -24.90 -7.36 0.20
C LEU A 276 -25.44 -8.77 -0.09
N ASP A 277 -25.45 -9.19 -1.35
CA ASP A 277 -25.93 -10.52 -1.76
C ASP A 277 -25.03 -11.65 -1.19
N ARG A 278 -23.73 -11.38 -1.03
CA ARG A 278 -22.82 -12.28 -0.31
C ARG A 278 -23.19 -12.35 1.18
N TYR A 279 -23.35 -11.21 1.85
CA TYR A 279 -23.66 -11.17 3.28
C TYR A 279 -25.02 -11.77 3.62
N LYS A 280 -26.04 -11.59 2.77
CA LYS A 280 -27.35 -12.24 2.96
C LYS A 280 -27.23 -13.76 3.02
N ARG A 281 -26.54 -14.36 2.05
CA ARG A 281 -26.29 -15.81 2.00
C ARG A 281 -25.54 -16.31 3.24
N LEU A 282 -24.54 -15.56 3.69
CA LEU A 282 -23.76 -15.90 4.88
C LEU A 282 -24.57 -15.70 6.16
N ALA A 283 -25.40 -14.65 6.25
CA ALA A 283 -26.21 -14.34 7.42
C ALA A 283 -27.30 -15.39 7.68
N GLU A 284 -27.85 -16.01 6.63
CA GLU A 284 -28.72 -17.20 6.76
C GLU A 284 -27.98 -18.32 7.51
N THR A 285 -26.73 -18.57 7.10
CA THR A 285 -25.87 -19.62 7.67
C THR A 285 -25.33 -19.24 9.06
N LEU A 286 -25.11 -17.96 9.37
CA LEU A 286 -24.53 -17.51 10.65
C LEU A 286 -25.58 -17.21 11.73
N SER A 287 -26.81 -16.81 11.35
CA SER A 287 -27.95 -16.43 12.22
C SER A 287 -27.76 -15.20 13.10
N VAL A 288 -28.90 -14.64 13.52
CA VAL A 288 -29.02 -13.55 14.49
C VAL A 288 -28.23 -13.80 15.78
N ASP A 289 -28.26 -15.03 16.31
CA ASP A 289 -27.66 -15.32 17.62
C ASP A 289 -26.12 -15.29 17.56
N TYR A 290 -25.51 -15.72 16.44
CA TYR A 290 -24.06 -15.59 16.24
C TYR A 290 -23.60 -14.13 16.34
N PHE A 291 -24.29 -13.22 15.64
CA PHE A 291 -23.93 -11.81 15.64
C PHE A 291 -24.20 -11.15 17.00
N LYS A 292 -25.29 -11.53 17.68
CA LYS A 292 -25.59 -11.03 19.04
C LYS A 292 -24.53 -11.47 20.05
N GLU A 293 -24.20 -12.76 20.09
CA GLU A 293 -23.19 -13.28 21.01
C GLU A 293 -21.80 -12.74 20.65
N GLY A 294 -21.47 -12.61 19.36
CA GLY A 294 -20.23 -11.98 18.91
C GLY A 294 -20.10 -10.52 19.36
N LEU A 295 -21.19 -9.74 19.36
CA LEU A 295 -21.20 -8.38 19.91
C LEU A 295 -20.97 -8.34 21.42
N LYS A 296 -21.52 -9.31 22.17
CA LYS A 296 -21.27 -9.43 23.61
C LYS A 296 -19.80 -9.76 23.88
N ASP A 297 -19.26 -10.75 23.18
CA ASP A 297 -17.85 -11.13 23.29
C ASP A 297 -16.92 -9.95 22.95
N LEU A 298 -17.26 -9.18 21.91
CA LEU A 298 -16.48 -8.00 21.52
C LEU A 298 -16.54 -6.90 22.59
N PHE A 299 -17.69 -6.70 23.22
CA PHE A 299 -17.83 -5.76 24.32
C PHE A 299 -17.01 -6.17 25.55
N GLU A 300 -16.99 -7.47 25.88
CA GLU A 300 -16.15 -8.00 26.95
C GLU A 300 -14.66 -7.83 26.64
N LEU A 301 -14.24 -8.11 25.39
CA LEU A 301 -12.88 -7.85 24.92
C LEU A 301 -12.52 -6.37 25.08
N GLU A 302 -13.38 -5.46 24.64
CA GLU A 302 -13.15 -4.01 24.76
C GLU A 302 -12.99 -3.59 26.22
N LEU A 303 -13.87 -4.07 27.10
CA LEU A 303 -13.81 -3.77 28.52
C LEU A 303 -12.49 -4.25 29.14
N GLN A 304 -12.11 -5.50 28.87
CA GLN A 304 -10.90 -6.12 29.42
C GLN A 304 -9.62 -5.49 28.85
N SER A 305 -9.62 -5.12 27.57
CA SER A 305 -8.47 -4.46 26.92
C SER A 305 -8.11 -3.10 27.55
N ARG A 306 -9.10 -2.41 28.12
CA ARG A 306 -8.90 -1.12 28.81
C ARG A 306 -8.42 -1.27 30.26
N MET A 307 -8.37 -2.50 30.78
CA MET A 307 -7.85 -2.79 32.13
C MET A 307 -6.33 -3.01 32.04
N LYS A 308 -5.55 -2.28 32.86
CA LYS A 308 -4.06 -2.25 32.82
C LYS A 308 -3.33 -3.59 33.06
N VAL A 309 -4.03 -4.70 33.21
CA VAL A 309 -3.48 -6.00 33.63
C VAL A 309 -3.62 -7.07 32.53
N ALA A 310 -4.29 -6.76 31.42
CA ALA A 310 -4.61 -7.77 30.42
C ALA A 310 -3.56 -7.86 29.30
N ASP A 311 -3.19 -9.10 28.97
CA ASP A 311 -2.42 -9.44 27.76
C ASP A 311 -3.33 -9.29 26.54
N LEU A 312 -3.13 -8.20 25.77
CA LEU A 312 -3.97 -7.82 24.64
C LEU A 312 -3.99 -8.88 23.52
N PRO A 313 -2.84 -9.42 23.06
CA PRO A 313 -2.80 -10.56 22.16
C PRO A 313 -3.65 -11.74 22.63
N LEU A 314 -3.51 -12.16 23.89
CA LEU A 314 -4.23 -13.32 24.42
C LEU A 314 -5.75 -13.09 24.49
N LEU A 315 -6.17 -11.89 24.91
CA LEU A 315 -7.59 -11.52 24.92
C LEU A 315 -8.19 -11.57 23.52
N PHE A 316 -7.44 -11.07 22.55
CA PHE A 316 -7.87 -11.05 21.16
C PHE A 316 -7.95 -12.47 20.58
N ASP A 317 -6.95 -13.32 20.81
CA ASP A 317 -6.97 -14.73 20.41
C ASP A 317 -8.18 -15.47 20.99
N ARG A 318 -8.53 -15.21 22.25
CA ARG A 318 -9.71 -15.80 22.88
C ARG A 318 -11.00 -15.37 22.17
N PHE A 319 -11.12 -14.10 21.82
CA PHE A 319 -12.27 -13.58 21.07
C PHE A 319 -12.40 -14.26 19.70
N ILE A 320 -11.30 -14.34 18.94
CA ILE A 320 -11.28 -14.99 17.61
C ILE A 320 -11.61 -16.47 17.70
N GLY A 321 -10.99 -17.20 18.64
CA GLY A 321 -11.32 -18.61 18.88
C GLY A 321 -12.79 -18.80 19.25
N GLY A 322 -13.35 -17.88 20.05
CA GLY A 322 -14.76 -17.85 20.41
C GLY A 322 -15.69 -17.68 19.20
N LEU A 323 -15.34 -16.84 18.22
CA LEU A 323 -16.09 -16.67 16.98
C LEU A 323 -16.01 -17.91 16.09
N ILE A 324 -14.80 -18.44 15.88
CA ILE A 324 -14.58 -19.64 15.04
C ILE A 324 -15.37 -20.83 15.58
N LEU A 325 -15.34 -21.07 16.89
CA LEU A 325 -16.10 -22.14 17.52
C LEU A 325 -17.61 -21.98 17.31
N LYS A 326 -18.14 -20.75 17.31
CA LYS A 326 -19.56 -20.49 17.05
C LYS A 326 -19.92 -20.76 15.59
N GLN A 327 -19.04 -20.40 14.64
CA GLN A 327 -19.20 -20.72 13.22
C GLN A 327 -19.22 -22.26 12.99
N LEU A 328 -18.25 -22.97 13.59
CA LEU A 328 -18.12 -24.44 13.45
C LEU A 328 -19.29 -25.19 14.08
N LYS A 329 -19.72 -24.81 15.28
CA LYS A 329 -20.89 -25.43 15.95
C LYS A 329 -22.12 -25.38 15.06
N LYS A 330 -22.32 -24.27 14.35
CA LYS A 330 -23.48 -24.10 13.48
C LYS A 330 -23.37 -24.91 12.19
N SER A 331 -22.20 -24.92 11.55
CA SER A 331 -21.92 -25.79 10.39
C SER A 331 -22.14 -27.28 10.71
N ALA A 332 -21.71 -27.74 11.89
CA ALA A 332 -21.94 -29.11 12.34
C ALA A 332 -23.43 -29.42 12.61
N LEU A 333 -24.18 -28.45 13.14
CA LEU A 333 -25.64 -28.54 13.36
C LEU A 333 -26.42 -28.60 12.04
N ASP A 334 -25.99 -27.87 11.03
CA ASP A 334 -26.61 -27.89 9.70
C ASP A 334 -26.28 -29.19 8.95
N ASN A 335 -25.04 -29.71 9.06
CA ASN A 335 -24.67 -31.03 8.54
C ASN A 335 -25.40 -32.18 9.25
N ALA A 336 -25.61 -32.11 10.57
CA ALA A 336 -26.37 -33.11 11.32
C ALA A 336 -27.86 -33.16 10.92
N LYS A 337 -28.44 -32.03 10.48
CA LYS A 337 -29.80 -31.98 9.93
C LYS A 337 -29.89 -32.62 8.53
N VAL A 338 -28.82 -32.59 7.74
CA VAL A 338 -28.75 -33.25 6.43
C VAL A 338 -28.69 -34.78 6.56
N PHE A 339 -28.08 -35.30 7.64
CA PHE A 339 -27.94 -36.74 7.88
C PHE A 339 -29.01 -37.37 8.80
N GLY A 340 -30.08 -36.65 9.16
CA GLY A 340 -31.26 -37.26 9.79
C GLY A 340 -31.01 -37.98 11.12
N ILE A 341 -29.98 -37.60 11.89
CA ILE A 341 -29.74 -38.20 13.21
C ILE A 341 -30.69 -37.56 14.23
N ARG A 342 -31.86 -38.18 14.42
CA ARG A 342 -32.69 -37.94 15.61
C ARG A 342 -31.93 -38.42 16.84
N ARG A 343 -31.71 -37.53 17.81
CA ARG A 343 -31.29 -37.95 19.16
C ARG A 343 -32.41 -38.77 19.78
N SER A 344 -32.08 -40.02 20.16
CA SER A 344 -32.87 -40.86 21.07
C SER A 344 -32.90 -40.26 22.46
#